data_AF-A0A0S8CHA6-F1
#
_entry.id   AF-A0A0S8CHA6-F1
#
_cell.length_a   1.000
_cell.length_b   1.000
_cell.length_c   1.000
_cell.angle_alpha   90.00
_cell.angle_beta   90.00
_cell.angle_gamma   90.00
#
_symmetry.space_group_name_H-M   'P 1'
#
loop_
_entity.id
_entity.type
_entity.pdbx_description
1 polymer ?
#
loop_
_entity_poly.entity_id
_entity_poly.type
_entity_poly.pdbx_seq_one_letter_code
_entity_poly.pdbx_strand_id
1 'polypeptide(L)'
;MASKKQPSKSRLTEARKVAAYRLSQPLVRLLARTGITPNALTWVGLLLSFGAAALIALGQPFIAGFVVLISGLFDMLDGALARFIDKSTKFGGILDSILDRLGEAAILLGLLIFFVRYFSAPGILVVGFTLPAALMVSYLRARAEAAGLIGEVGLFTRTERIIIIALGLLLSSIDYALIISLSIIAFFSYVTVIQRLLHIWRQTKGE
;
A
#
# COMPACT_ATOMS: atom_id res chain seq x y z
N MET A 1 -18.07 8.07 34.02
CA MET A 1 -17.88 7.27 32.79
C MET A 1 -18.09 8.17 31.57
N ALA A 2 -17.02 8.72 31.01
CA ALA A 2 -17.12 9.57 29.82
C ALA A 2 -17.16 8.68 28.56
N SER A 3 -18.29 8.72 27.86
CA SER A 3 -18.48 8.10 26.55
C SER A 3 -17.45 8.66 25.57
N LYS A 4 -16.40 7.88 25.25
CA LYS A 4 -15.47 8.17 24.14
C LYS A 4 -16.28 8.16 22.83
N LYS A 5 -16.71 9.33 22.36
CA LYS A 5 -17.30 9.51 21.02
C LYS A 5 -16.28 9.01 19.99
N GLN A 6 -16.63 7.97 19.25
CA GLN A 6 -15.91 7.56 18.04
C GLN A 6 -15.78 8.77 17.10
N PRO A 7 -14.60 9.03 16.51
CA PRO A 7 -14.46 10.12 15.56
C PRO A 7 -15.37 9.88 14.35
N SER A 8 -16.18 10.88 14.01
CA SER A 8 -17.02 10.89 12.81
C SER A 8 -16.14 10.60 11.59
N LYS A 9 -16.33 9.43 10.96
CA LYS A 9 -15.62 9.05 9.73
C LYS A 9 -15.93 10.10 8.65
N SER A 10 -14.91 10.62 7.98
CA SER A 10 -15.12 11.60 6.91
C SER A 10 -15.93 10.98 5.76
N ARG A 11 -16.84 11.73 5.15
CA ARG A 11 -17.67 11.27 4.01
C ARG A 11 -16.85 10.66 2.87
N LEU A 12 -15.62 11.15 2.68
CA LEU A 12 -14.66 10.63 1.69
C LEU A 12 -14.22 9.19 1.99
N THR A 13 -13.97 8.86 3.25
CA THR A 13 -13.56 7.49 3.65
C THR A 13 -14.69 6.48 3.44
N GLU A 14 -15.94 6.89 3.68
CA GLU A 14 -17.11 6.04 3.41
C GLU A 14 -17.35 5.85 1.92
N ALA A 15 -17.30 6.92 1.13
CA ALA A 15 -17.46 6.85 -0.33
C ALA A 15 -16.44 5.88 -0.97
N ARG A 16 -15.17 5.93 -0.52
CA ARG A 16 -14.11 5.01 -0.98
C ARG A 16 -14.44 3.55 -0.67
N LYS A 17 -14.91 3.24 0.53
CA LYS A 17 -15.27 1.87 0.93
C LYS A 17 -16.43 1.33 0.11
N VAL A 18 -17.46 2.16 -0.14
CA VAL A 18 -18.61 1.79 -0.95
C VAL A 18 -18.21 1.52 -2.40
N ALA A 19 -17.37 2.38 -2.99
CA ALA A 19 -16.87 2.20 -4.35
C ALA A 19 -16.03 0.91 -4.48
N ALA A 20 -15.06 0.71 -3.59
CA ALA A 20 -14.24 -0.50 -3.58
C ALA A 20 -15.08 -1.78 -3.42
N TYR A 21 -16.09 -1.75 -2.55
CA TYR A 21 -17.03 -2.85 -2.39
C TYR A 21 -17.82 -3.14 -3.67
N ARG A 22 -18.41 -2.13 -4.30
CA ARG A 22 -19.22 -2.31 -5.52
C ARG A 22 -18.40 -2.84 -6.70
N LEU A 23 -17.16 -2.35 -6.85
CA LEU A 23 -16.26 -2.76 -7.92
C LEU A 23 -15.75 -4.20 -7.73
N SER A 24 -15.47 -4.62 -6.49
CA SER A 24 -14.96 -5.96 -6.20
C SER A 24 -16.04 -7.06 -6.16
N GLN A 25 -17.29 -6.71 -5.84
CA GLN A 25 -18.41 -7.67 -5.71
C GLN A 25 -18.57 -8.70 -6.84
N PRO A 26 -18.60 -8.33 -8.14
CA PRO A 26 -18.80 -9.32 -9.20
C PRO A 26 -17.66 -10.33 -9.28
N LEU A 27 -16.41 -9.85 -9.17
CA LEU A 27 -15.21 -10.69 -9.17
C LEU A 27 -15.16 -11.61 -7.95
N VAL A 28 -15.46 -11.07 -6.76
CA VAL A 28 -15.49 -11.85 -5.52
C VAL A 28 -16.52 -12.97 -5.58
N ARG A 29 -17.71 -12.71 -6.13
CA ARG A 29 -18.75 -13.75 -6.29
C ARG A 29 -18.33 -14.85 -7.26
N LEU A 30 -17.60 -14.50 -8.31
CA LEU A 30 -17.05 -15.49 -9.24
C LEU A 30 -15.97 -16.32 -8.56
N LEU A 31 -15.01 -15.68 -7.88
CA LEU A 31 -13.92 -16.34 -7.16
C LEU A 31 -14.42 -17.24 -6.03
N ALA A 32 -15.50 -16.86 -5.34
CA ALA A 32 -16.11 -17.68 -4.31
C ALA A 32 -16.63 -19.04 -4.84
N ARG A 33 -16.82 -19.18 -6.16
CA ARG A 33 -17.26 -20.44 -6.80
C ARG A 33 -16.12 -21.34 -7.27
N THR A 34 -14.88 -20.84 -7.31
CA THR A 34 -13.73 -21.57 -7.91
C THR A 34 -12.88 -22.35 -6.89
N GLY A 35 -13.17 -22.23 -5.59
CA GLY A 35 -12.39 -22.85 -4.52
C GLY A 35 -11.04 -22.16 -4.21
N ILE A 36 -10.72 -21.07 -4.92
CA ILE A 36 -9.52 -20.26 -4.65
C ILE A 36 -9.59 -19.68 -3.24
N THR A 37 -8.48 -19.78 -2.50
CA THR A 37 -8.38 -19.25 -1.14
C THR A 37 -7.91 -17.79 -1.15
N PRO A 38 -8.30 -16.96 -0.16
CA PRO A 38 -7.77 -15.61 -0.01
C PRO A 38 -6.23 -15.57 0.01
N ASN A 39 -5.60 -16.45 0.79
CA ASN A 39 -4.13 -16.53 0.86
C ASN A 39 -3.49 -16.80 -0.51
N ALA A 40 -4.13 -17.60 -1.38
CA ALA A 40 -3.61 -17.83 -2.73
C ALA A 40 -3.60 -16.53 -3.55
N LEU A 41 -4.63 -15.69 -3.42
CA LEU A 41 -4.67 -14.37 -4.07
C LEU A 41 -3.57 -13.45 -3.53
N THR A 42 -3.33 -13.45 -2.21
CA THR A 42 -2.23 -12.69 -1.59
C THR A 42 -0.87 -13.10 -2.15
N TRP A 43 -0.62 -14.41 -2.29
CA TRP A 43 0.63 -14.93 -2.88
C TRP A 43 0.76 -14.56 -4.36
N VAL A 44 -0.33 -14.60 -5.13
CA VAL A 44 -0.31 -14.15 -6.54
C VAL A 44 -0.01 -12.66 -6.61
N GLY A 45 -0.60 -11.83 -5.76
CA GLY A 45 -0.28 -10.39 -5.66
C GLY A 45 1.20 -10.14 -5.35
N LEU A 46 1.79 -10.91 -4.44
CA LEU A 46 3.23 -10.83 -4.18
C LEU A 46 4.06 -11.18 -5.43
N LEU A 47 3.75 -12.29 -6.10
CA LEU A 47 4.45 -12.70 -7.32
C LEU A 47 4.34 -11.66 -8.43
N LEU A 48 3.17 -11.04 -8.61
CA LEU A 48 2.97 -9.94 -9.54
C LEU A 48 3.82 -8.72 -9.15
N SER A 49 3.95 -8.43 -7.85
CA SER A 49 4.81 -7.34 -7.37
C SER A 49 6.29 -7.59 -7.67
N PHE A 50 6.77 -8.83 -7.52
CA PHE A 50 8.12 -9.22 -7.94
C PHE A 50 8.30 -9.17 -9.45
N GLY A 51 7.29 -9.62 -10.21
CA GLY A 51 7.29 -9.50 -11.67
C GLY A 51 7.37 -8.03 -12.13
N ALA A 52 6.59 -7.14 -11.51
CA ALA A 52 6.68 -5.71 -11.76
C ALA A 52 8.06 -5.15 -11.42
N ALA A 53 8.62 -5.49 -10.26
CA ALA A 53 9.97 -5.07 -9.87
C ALA A 53 11.03 -5.51 -10.90
N ALA A 54 10.95 -6.74 -11.40
CA ALA A 54 11.82 -7.26 -12.44
C ALA A 54 11.66 -6.48 -13.76
N LEU A 55 10.41 -6.23 -14.20
CA LEU A 55 10.14 -5.43 -15.41
C LEU A 55 10.72 -4.02 -15.29
N ILE A 56 10.55 -3.36 -14.14
CA ILE A 56 11.16 -2.04 -13.87
C ILE A 56 12.68 -2.12 -14.00
N ALA A 57 13.30 -3.09 -13.31
CA ALA A 57 14.75 -3.28 -13.36
C ALA A 57 15.27 -3.61 -14.77
N LEU A 58 14.45 -4.23 -15.62
CA LEU A 58 14.75 -4.52 -17.02
C LEU A 58 14.51 -3.34 -17.98
N GLY A 59 14.09 -2.17 -17.46
CA GLY A 59 13.84 -0.99 -18.29
C GLY A 59 12.47 -0.98 -18.96
N GLN A 60 11.50 -1.74 -18.43
CA GLN A 60 10.11 -1.80 -18.90
C GLN A 60 9.12 -1.19 -17.88
N PRO A 61 9.31 0.05 -17.40
CA PRO A 61 8.48 0.65 -16.35
C PRO A 61 7.01 0.80 -16.77
N PHE A 62 6.72 1.11 -18.04
CA PHE A 62 5.35 1.24 -18.54
C PHE A 62 4.53 -0.04 -18.34
N ILE A 63 5.07 -1.19 -18.77
CA ILE A 63 4.41 -2.50 -18.60
C ILE A 63 4.27 -2.83 -17.11
N ALA A 64 5.32 -2.55 -16.33
CA ALA A 64 5.28 -2.76 -14.89
C ALA A 64 4.15 -1.95 -14.21
N GLY A 65 3.83 -0.75 -14.69
CA GLY A 65 2.71 0.05 -14.20
C GLY A 65 1.38 -0.70 -14.22
N PHE A 66 1.08 -1.41 -15.32
CA PHE A 66 -0.11 -2.28 -15.40
C PHE A 66 -0.01 -3.46 -14.44
N VAL A 67 1.16 -4.10 -14.34
CA VAL A 67 1.36 -5.24 -13.42
C VAL A 67 1.19 -4.82 -11.96
N VAL A 68 1.63 -3.62 -11.58
CA VAL A 68 1.40 -3.05 -10.23
C VAL A 68 -0.09 -2.83 -9.97
N LEU A 69 -0.85 -2.31 -10.95
CA LEU A 69 -2.30 -2.15 -10.79
C LEU A 69 -3.01 -3.49 -10.65
N ILE A 70 -2.62 -4.50 -11.42
CA ILE A 70 -3.18 -5.85 -11.32
C ILE A 70 -2.82 -6.46 -9.96
N SER A 71 -1.57 -6.32 -9.50
CA SER A 71 -1.17 -6.74 -8.15
C SER A 71 -2.05 -6.13 -7.06
N GLY A 72 -2.26 -4.81 -7.10
CA GLY A 72 -3.14 -4.10 -6.15
C GLY A 72 -4.61 -4.53 -6.24
N LEU A 73 -5.08 -4.98 -7.41
CA LEU A 73 -6.40 -5.57 -7.55
C LEU A 73 -6.50 -6.91 -6.84
N PHE A 74 -5.49 -7.78 -6.94
CA PHE A 74 -5.46 -9.08 -6.25
C PHE A 74 -5.48 -8.92 -4.73
N ASP A 75 -4.68 -7.98 -4.21
CA ASP A 75 -4.69 -7.55 -2.80
C ASP A 75 -6.09 -7.06 -2.37
N MET A 76 -6.73 -6.18 -3.15
CA MET A 76 -8.11 -5.77 -2.84
C MET A 76 -9.11 -6.94 -2.85
N LEU A 77 -8.92 -7.90 -3.75
CA LEU A 77 -9.80 -9.07 -3.90
C LEU A 77 -9.60 -10.09 -2.77
N ASP A 78 -8.38 -10.26 -2.24
CA ASP A 78 -8.12 -11.27 -1.21
C ASP A 78 -8.89 -10.96 0.09
N GLY A 79 -8.85 -9.71 0.55
CA GLY A 79 -9.53 -9.27 1.75
C GLY A 79 -11.03 -9.22 1.52
N ALA A 80 -11.47 -8.86 0.32
CA ALA A 80 -12.88 -8.90 -0.04
C ALA A 80 -13.43 -10.33 -0.08
N LEU A 81 -12.67 -11.28 -0.63
CA LEU A 81 -13.02 -12.69 -0.66
C LEU A 81 -13.05 -13.27 0.75
N ALA A 82 -12.03 -13.01 1.58
CA ALA A 82 -11.96 -13.49 2.96
C ALA A 82 -13.17 -13.06 3.80
N ARG A 83 -13.67 -11.83 3.59
CA ARG A 83 -14.91 -11.34 4.22
C ARG A 83 -16.16 -11.97 3.62
N PHE A 84 -16.19 -12.18 2.32
CA PHE A 84 -17.36 -12.72 1.63
C PHE A 84 -17.62 -14.19 1.98
N ILE A 85 -16.58 -15.01 2.11
CA ILE A 85 -16.70 -16.44 2.44
C ILE A 85 -16.56 -16.75 3.93
N ASP A 86 -16.53 -15.72 4.78
CA ASP A 86 -16.36 -15.81 6.24
C ASP A 86 -15.13 -16.63 6.68
N LYS A 87 -14.00 -16.47 5.97
CA LYS A 87 -12.71 -17.11 6.28
C LYS A 87 -11.63 -16.10 6.69
N SER A 88 -12.03 -14.98 7.28
CA SER A 88 -11.08 -13.98 7.80
C SER A 88 -10.39 -14.51 9.06
N THR A 89 -9.06 -14.65 9.02
CA THR A 89 -8.27 -15.14 10.16
C THR A 89 -7.23 -14.11 10.60
N LYS A 90 -6.84 -14.14 11.89
CA LYS A 90 -5.77 -13.28 12.42
C LYS A 90 -4.44 -13.50 11.69
N PHE A 91 -4.09 -14.77 11.45
CA PHE A 91 -2.87 -15.11 10.71
C PHE A 91 -2.92 -14.59 9.27
N GLY A 92 -4.05 -14.76 8.58
CA GLY A 92 -4.23 -14.24 7.22
C GLY A 92 -4.02 -12.74 7.13
N GLY A 93 -4.59 -11.96 8.06
CA GLY A 93 -4.37 -10.50 8.11
C GLY A 93 -2.92 -10.09 8.41
N ILE A 94 -2.19 -10.89 9.19
CA ILE A 94 -0.74 -10.67 9.43
C ILE A 94 0.07 -11.02 8.18
N LEU A 95 -0.23 -12.16 7.54
CA LEU A 95 0.43 -12.62 6.32
C LEU A 95 0.25 -11.58 5.21
N ASP A 96 -1.00 -11.20 4.92
CA ASP A 96 -1.38 -10.14 3.99
C ASP A 96 -0.56 -8.88 4.23
N SER A 97 -0.57 -8.41 5.49
CA SER A 97 0.23 -7.28 5.92
C SER A 97 1.73 -7.41 5.62
N ILE A 98 2.36 -8.56 5.87
CA ILE A 98 3.78 -8.75 5.63
C ILE A 98 4.08 -8.80 4.12
N LEU A 99 3.28 -9.55 3.35
CA LEU A 99 3.49 -9.70 1.91
C LEU A 99 3.26 -8.39 1.16
N ASP A 100 2.30 -7.58 1.60
CA ASP A 100 2.09 -6.23 1.11
C ASP A 100 3.32 -5.34 1.22
N ARG A 101 3.98 -5.39 2.38
CA ARG A 101 5.21 -4.62 2.65
C ARG A 101 6.37 -5.15 1.81
N LEU A 102 6.46 -6.47 1.65
CA LEU A 102 7.49 -7.11 0.84
C LEU A 102 7.32 -6.76 -0.65
N GLY A 103 6.09 -6.79 -1.18
CA GLY A 103 5.78 -6.41 -2.56
C GLY A 103 6.06 -4.94 -2.84
N GLU A 104 5.64 -4.04 -1.95
CA GLU A 104 5.93 -2.60 -2.07
C GLU A 104 7.45 -2.32 -2.03
N ALA A 105 8.18 -2.96 -1.11
CA ALA A 105 9.63 -2.85 -1.04
C ALA A 105 10.32 -3.37 -2.31
N ALA A 106 9.86 -4.49 -2.87
CA ALA A 106 10.41 -5.02 -4.12
C ALA A 106 10.23 -4.08 -5.30
N ILE A 107 9.05 -3.46 -5.44
CA ILE A 107 8.80 -2.47 -6.50
C ILE A 107 9.74 -1.27 -6.35
N LEU A 108 9.92 -0.76 -5.13
CA LEU A 108 10.86 0.34 -4.86
C LEU A 108 12.33 -0.07 -5.12
N LEU A 109 12.72 -1.31 -4.81
CA LEU A 109 14.04 -1.83 -5.17
C LEU A 109 14.22 -1.97 -6.68
N GLY A 110 13.19 -2.39 -7.42
CA GLY A 110 13.20 -2.38 -8.88
C GLY A 110 13.44 -0.97 -9.44
N LEU A 111 12.77 0.04 -8.87
CA LEU A 111 12.99 1.45 -9.21
C LEU A 111 14.40 1.94 -8.85
N LEU A 112 14.96 1.49 -7.72
CA LEU A 112 16.34 1.79 -7.36
C LEU A 112 17.31 1.25 -8.41
N ILE A 113 17.16 -0.02 -8.80
CA ILE A 113 17.99 -0.66 -9.83
C ILE A 113 17.86 0.10 -11.17
N PHE A 114 16.64 0.47 -11.54
CA PHE A 114 16.37 1.27 -12.73
C PHE A 114 17.15 2.60 -12.69
N PHE A 115 17.01 3.40 -11.64
CA PHE A 115 17.72 4.69 -11.56
C PHE A 115 19.24 4.54 -11.48
N VAL A 116 19.76 3.49 -10.84
CA VAL A 116 21.20 3.17 -10.85
C VAL A 116 21.68 2.88 -12.27
N ARG A 117 20.95 2.06 -13.04
CA ARG A 117 21.30 1.72 -14.42
C ARG A 117 21.38 2.95 -15.33
N TYR A 118 20.51 3.93 -15.11
CA TYR A 118 20.47 5.19 -15.87
C TYR A 118 21.25 6.33 -15.20
N PHE A 119 22.08 6.04 -14.19
CA PHE A 119 22.92 7.00 -13.48
C PHE A 119 22.17 8.25 -12.95
N SER A 120 20.91 8.07 -12.53
CA SER A 120 20.06 9.16 -12.04
C SER A 120 20.22 9.34 -10.54
N ALA A 121 21.15 10.21 -10.12
CA ALA A 121 21.34 10.54 -8.71
C ALA A 121 20.04 11.05 -8.02
N PRO A 122 19.23 11.93 -8.63
CA PRO A 122 17.97 12.36 -8.02
C PRO A 122 16.98 11.20 -7.80
N GLY A 123 16.87 10.28 -8.76
CA GLY A 123 16.00 9.11 -8.64
C GLY A 123 16.46 8.15 -7.53
N ILE A 124 17.76 7.91 -7.42
CA ILE A 124 18.35 7.10 -6.34
C ILE A 124 18.03 7.70 -4.97
N LEU A 125 18.27 9.00 -4.80
CA LEU A 125 18.00 9.70 -3.55
C LEU A 125 16.51 9.62 -3.17
N VAL A 126 15.62 9.87 -4.13
CA VAL A 126 14.19 9.88 -3.85
C VAL A 126 13.67 8.50 -3.46
N VAL A 127 14.16 7.41 -4.07
CA VAL A 127 13.84 6.04 -3.65
C VAL A 127 14.38 5.77 -2.25
N GLY A 128 15.61 6.22 -1.96
CA GLY A 128 16.25 6.12 -0.65
C GLY A 128 15.45 6.80 0.47
N PHE A 129 14.72 7.88 0.18
CA PHE A 129 13.76 8.49 1.12
C PHE A 129 12.40 7.79 1.13
N THR A 130 11.91 7.34 -0.03
CA THR A 130 10.58 6.74 -0.17
C THR A 130 10.47 5.41 0.58
N LEU A 131 11.47 4.53 0.45
CA LEU A 131 11.47 3.20 1.05
C LEU A 131 11.34 3.22 2.58
N PRO A 132 12.21 3.91 3.36
CA PRO A 132 12.05 3.98 4.80
C PRO A 132 10.75 4.68 5.20
N ALA A 133 10.31 5.72 4.48
CA ALA A 133 9.06 6.39 4.78
C ALA A 133 7.84 5.45 4.68
N ALA A 134 7.75 4.66 3.61
CA ALA A 134 6.67 3.70 3.40
C ALA A 134 6.62 2.62 4.51
N LEU A 135 7.80 2.12 4.92
CA LEU A 135 7.92 1.17 6.03
C LEU A 135 7.57 1.80 7.37
N MET A 136 8.03 3.02 7.65
CA MET A 136 7.74 3.75 8.89
C MET A 136 6.24 4.01 9.07
N VAL A 137 5.52 4.39 8.01
CA VAL A 137 4.06 4.55 8.07
C VAL A 137 3.41 3.27 8.58
N SER A 138 3.77 2.12 8.00
CA SER A 138 3.20 0.82 8.36
C SER A 138 3.62 0.36 9.76
N TYR A 139 4.90 0.53 10.11
CA TYR A 139 5.46 0.15 11.40
C TYR A 139 4.85 0.94 12.55
N LEU A 140 4.70 2.26 12.40
CA LEU A 140 4.10 3.10 13.46
C LEU A 140 2.68 2.67 13.80
N ARG A 141 1.88 2.30 12.80
CA ARG A 141 0.53 1.76 13.05
C ARG A 141 0.60 0.45 13.82
N ALA A 142 1.39 -0.51 13.33
CA ALA A 142 1.51 -1.82 13.98
C ALA A 142 2.04 -1.69 15.42
N ARG A 143 3.02 -0.80 15.65
CA ARG A 143 3.58 -0.56 16.98
C ARG A 143 2.59 0.13 17.92
N ALA A 144 1.82 1.09 17.42
CA ALA A 144 0.76 1.73 18.19
C ALA A 144 -0.33 0.72 18.59
N GLU A 145 -0.82 -0.09 17.65
CA GLU A 145 -1.83 -1.11 17.91
C GLU A 145 -1.34 -2.18 18.89
N ALA A 146 -0.06 -2.59 18.78
CA ALA A 146 0.57 -3.51 19.73
C ALA A 146 0.70 -2.91 21.15
N ALA A 147 0.79 -1.58 21.27
CA ALA A 147 0.77 -0.86 22.53
C ALA A 147 -0.66 -0.54 23.04
N GLY A 148 -1.71 -1.03 22.37
CA GLY A 148 -3.10 -0.75 22.73
C GLY A 148 -3.60 0.65 22.34
N LEU A 149 -2.85 1.37 21.51
CA LEU A 149 -3.15 2.72 21.04
C LEU A 149 -3.85 2.72 19.68
N ILE A 150 -4.57 3.80 19.38
CA ILE A 150 -5.27 3.94 18.09
C ILE A 150 -4.29 4.51 17.05
N GLY A 151 -3.89 3.68 16.07
CA GLY A 151 -2.93 4.01 15.00
C GLY A 151 -3.53 4.40 13.65
N GLU A 152 -4.85 4.53 13.53
CA GLU A 152 -5.55 4.69 12.23
C GLU A 152 -5.57 6.12 11.65
N VAL A 153 -4.80 7.05 12.21
CA VAL A 153 -4.73 8.43 11.71
C VAL A 153 -3.71 8.54 10.57
N GLY A 154 -3.97 9.36 9.56
CA GLY A 154 -3.03 9.63 8.47
C GLY A 154 -3.72 9.92 7.15
N LEU A 155 -3.22 10.91 6.42
CA LEU A 155 -3.78 11.31 5.12
C LEU A 155 -3.40 10.35 3.99
N PHE A 156 -2.25 9.68 4.10
CA PHE A 156 -1.65 8.93 3.00
C PHE A 156 -1.54 7.44 3.32
N THR A 157 -2.50 6.70 2.77
CA THR A 157 -2.70 5.26 2.86
C THR A 157 -1.85 4.51 1.83
N ARG A 158 -1.75 3.18 2.01
CA ARG A 158 -1.06 2.31 1.06
C ARG A 158 -1.67 2.37 -0.34
N THR A 159 -3.00 2.37 -0.44
CA THR A 159 -3.71 2.43 -1.73
C THR A 159 -3.32 3.66 -2.55
N GLU A 160 -3.19 4.83 -1.91
CA GLU A 160 -2.74 6.05 -2.60
C GLU A 160 -1.31 5.92 -3.10
N ARG A 161 -0.41 5.30 -2.33
CA ARG A 161 0.97 5.03 -2.77
C ARG A 161 1.00 4.13 -3.99
N ILE A 162 0.31 3.00 -3.96
CA ILE A 162 0.27 2.05 -5.09
C ILE A 162 -0.27 2.72 -6.35
N ILE A 163 -1.32 3.54 -6.24
CA ILE A 163 -1.87 4.31 -7.37
C ILE A 163 -0.83 5.30 -7.92
N ILE A 164 -0.14 6.06 -7.07
CA ILE A 164 0.84 7.04 -7.52
C ILE A 164 2.09 6.36 -8.12
N ILE A 165 2.53 5.23 -7.56
CA ILE A 165 3.61 4.41 -8.16
C ILE A 165 3.18 3.95 -9.56
N ALA A 166 1.98 3.37 -9.68
CA ALA A 166 1.47 2.90 -10.96
C ALA A 166 1.35 4.04 -11.99
N LEU A 167 0.85 5.21 -11.59
CA LEU A 167 0.78 6.38 -12.47
C LEU A 167 2.16 6.85 -12.91
N GLY A 168 3.13 6.92 -12.00
CA GLY A 168 4.52 7.26 -12.36
C GLY A 168 5.13 6.28 -13.36
N LEU A 169 4.85 4.98 -13.19
CA LEU A 169 5.26 3.91 -14.10
C LEU A 169 4.57 4.00 -15.46
N LEU A 170 3.26 4.24 -15.51
CA LEU A 170 2.50 4.39 -16.75
C LEU A 170 2.85 5.67 -17.52
N LEU A 171 3.31 6.70 -16.81
CA LEU A 171 3.79 7.95 -17.39
C LEU A 171 5.30 7.99 -17.56
N SER A 172 5.99 6.84 -17.50
CA SER A 172 7.45 6.77 -17.55
C SER A 172 8.07 7.31 -18.85
N SER A 173 7.27 7.50 -19.90
CA SER A 173 7.70 8.14 -21.16
C SER A 173 7.81 9.67 -21.04
N ILE A 174 7.23 10.26 -19.99
CA ILE A 174 7.34 11.69 -19.69
C ILE A 174 8.53 11.90 -18.76
N ASP A 175 9.40 12.85 -19.12
CA ASP A 175 10.57 13.18 -18.31
C ASP A 175 10.19 13.51 -16.88
N TYR A 176 10.99 13.03 -15.93
CA TYR A 176 10.82 13.23 -14.49
C TYR A 176 9.53 12.67 -13.86
N ALA A 177 8.59 12.08 -14.61
CA ALA A 177 7.31 11.60 -14.06
C ALA A 177 7.47 10.61 -12.90
N LEU A 178 8.43 9.68 -13.02
CA LEU A 178 8.77 8.74 -11.94
C LEU A 178 9.33 9.45 -10.70
N ILE A 179 10.23 10.41 -10.90
CA ILE A 179 10.86 11.15 -9.81
C ILE A 179 9.81 11.99 -9.10
N ILE A 180 8.94 12.70 -9.82
CA ILE A 180 7.84 13.49 -9.27
C ILE A 180 6.90 12.59 -8.47
N SER A 181 6.49 11.46 -9.04
CA SER A 181 5.59 10.50 -8.37
C SER A 181 6.16 9.99 -7.04
N LEU A 182 7.44 9.59 -7.04
CA LEU A 182 8.11 9.14 -5.82
C LEU A 182 8.35 10.28 -4.83
N SER A 183 8.62 11.49 -5.30
CA SER A 183 8.78 12.67 -4.44
C SER A 183 7.48 12.99 -3.69
N ILE A 184 6.35 12.91 -4.38
CA ILE A 184 5.01 13.04 -3.78
C ILE A 184 4.82 11.96 -2.72
N ILE A 185 5.14 10.70 -3.05
CA ILE A 185 5.00 9.59 -2.11
C ILE A 185 5.85 9.79 -0.85
N ALA A 186 7.13 10.12 -1.01
CA ALA A 186 8.05 10.36 0.09
C ALA A 186 7.52 11.47 1.00
N PHE A 187 7.16 12.62 0.42
CA PHE A 187 6.67 13.78 1.16
C PHE A 187 5.42 13.44 1.99
N PHE A 188 4.37 12.90 1.36
CA PHE A 188 3.12 12.59 2.06
C PHE A 188 3.26 11.43 3.05
N SER A 189 4.20 10.50 2.81
CA SER A 189 4.51 9.44 3.76
C SER A 189 5.16 9.99 5.03
N TYR A 190 6.14 10.90 4.91
CA TYR A 190 6.75 11.55 6.07
C TYR A 190 5.76 12.45 6.82
N VAL A 191 4.90 13.19 6.11
CA VAL A 191 3.81 13.93 6.75
C VAL A 191 2.91 12.99 7.55
N THR A 192 2.58 11.83 7.01
CA THR A 192 1.76 10.81 7.69
C THR A 192 2.47 10.22 8.91
N VAL A 193 3.78 9.97 8.83
CA VAL A 193 4.62 9.54 9.96
C VAL A 193 4.54 10.55 11.11
N ILE A 194 4.72 11.83 10.82
CA ILE A 194 4.65 12.92 11.82
C ILE A 194 3.25 13.00 12.42
N GLN A 195 2.20 12.96 11.59
CA GLN A 195 0.81 12.97 12.07
C GLN A 195 0.53 11.81 13.04
N ARG A 196 0.99 10.60 12.72
CA ARG A 196 0.84 9.42 13.59
C ARG A 196 1.61 9.57 14.89
N LEU A 197 2.85 10.02 14.85
CA LEU A 197 3.67 10.25 16.04
C LEU A 197 3.03 11.28 16.98
N LEU A 198 2.59 12.42 16.44
CA LEU A 198 1.91 13.45 17.24
C LEU A 198 0.59 12.94 17.83
N HIS A 199 -0.14 12.11 17.09
CA HIS A 199 -1.38 11.50 17.59
C HIS A 199 -1.11 10.52 18.73
N ILE A 200 -0.12 9.64 18.57
CA ILE A 200 0.33 8.69 19.60
C ILE A 200 0.78 9.44 20.85
N TRP A 201 1.63 10.46 20.70
CA TRP A 201 2.12 11.27 21.81
C TRP A 201 0.99 11.95 22.61
N ARG A 202 -0.08 12.40 21.93
CA ARG A 202 -1.26 12.96 22.60
C ARG A 202 -2.05 11.92 23.38
N GLN A 203 -2.06 10.66 22.96
CA GLN A 203 -2.74 9.58 23.69
C GLN A 203 -1.98 9.20 24.96
N THR A 204 -0.64 9.19 24.91
CA THR A 204 0.22 8.82 26.04
C THR A 204 0.45 9.94 27.05
N LYS A 205 0.03 11.19 26.76
CA LYS A 205 0.15 12.33 27.67
C LYS A 205 -0.68 12.24 28.96
N GLY A 206 -1.58 11.25 29.05
CA GLY A 206 -2.44 11.03 30.22
C GLY A 206 -2.11 9.78 31.02
N GLU A 207 -0.97 9.13 30.71
CA GLU A 207 -0.34 8.07 31.52
C GLU A 207 0.77 8.68 32.39
#